data_AF-A0A1Q7VRP1-F1
#
_entry.id   AF-A0A1Q7VRP1-F1
#
_cell.length_a   1.000
_cell.length_b   1.000
_cell.length_c   1.000
_cell.angle_alpha   90.00
_cell.angle_beta   90.00
_cell.angle_gamma   90.00
#
_symmetry.space_group_name_H-M   'P 1'
#
loop_
_entity.id
_entity.type
_entity.pdbx_description
1 polymer ?
#
loop_
_entity_poly.entity_id
_entity_poly.type
_entity_poly.pdbx_seq_one_letter_code
_entity_poly.pdbx_strand_id
1 'polypeptide(L)'
;MAWTLARVVAVEQENDPKEVGQLVTGRVKAVFHWGIIVDLGLPFVGLIDVLYIGPTDRYVIGDQIAAHLDGFDERKKKYILRPPGQVPVIERLRPKGIDIEDIS
;
A
#
# COMPACT_ATOMS: atom_id res chain seq x y z
N MET A 1 8.22 -34.42 -36.77
CA MET A 1 8.39 -34.41 -35.30
C MET A 1 8.73 -33.00 -34.89
N ALA A 2 7.71 -32.21 -34.54
CA ALA A 2 7.85 -30.79 -34.23
C ALA A 2 8.21 -30.64 -32.74
N TRP A 3 9.39 -30.10 -32.47
CA TRP A 3 9.80 -29.72 -31.12
C TRP A 3 9.41 -28.26 -30.93
N THR A 4 8.29 -28.03 -30.25
CA THR A 4 7.85 -26.68 -29.86
C THR A 4 8.75 -26.20 -28.72
N LEU A 5 9.72 -25.35 -29.05
CA LEU A 5 10.43 -24.55 -28.05
C LEU A 5 9.41 -23.59 -27.41
N ALA A 6 9.00 -23.91 -26.19
CA ALA A 6 8.24 -23.01 -25.35
C ALA A 6 9.08 -21.75 -25.11
N ARG A 7 8.69 -20.66 -25.78
CA ARG A 7 9.21 -19.32 -25.54
C ARG A 7 8.96 -18.99 -24.08
N VAL A 8 10.01 -18.99 -23.27
CA VAL A 8 10.00 -18.37 -21.94
C VAL A 8 9.71 -16.89 -22.19
N VAL A 9 8.46 -16.49 -22.01
CA VAL A 9 8.06 -15.09 -22.02
C VAL A 9 8.57 -14.52 -20.70
N ALA A 10 9.76 -13.96 -20.72
CA ALA A 10 10.15 -12.99 -19.72
C ALA A 10 9.15 -11.83 -19.85
N VAL A 11 8.19 -11.77 -18.92
CA VAL A 11 7.33 -10.61 -18.78
C VAL A 11 8.24 -9.51 -18.24
N GLU A 12 8.78 -8.69 -19.14
CA GLU A 12 9.30 -7.39 -18.77
C GLU A 12 8.16 -6.67 -18.05
N GLN A 13 8.31 -6.49 -16.74
CA GLN A 13 7.36 -5.71 -15.95
C GLN A 13 7.53 -4.26 -16.38
N GLU A 14 6.79 -3.88 -17.42
CA GLU A 14 6.49 -2.51 -17.76
C GLU A 14 5.90 -1.88 -16.48
N ASN A 15 6.69 -1.00 -15.88
CA ASN A 15 6.43 -0.45 -14.56
C ASN A 15 5.37 0.64 -14.74
N ASP A 16 4.14 0.23 -15.00
CA ASP A 16 3.00 1.12 -15.13
C ASP A 16 2.92 1.94 -13.83
N PRO A 17 2.98 3.28 -13.91
CA PRO A 17 2.94 4.11 -12.72
C PRO A 17 1.59 3.88 -12.04
N LYS A 18 1.58 3.06 -10.97
CA LYS A 18 0.36 2.76 -10.24
C LYS A 18 -0.25 4.07 -9.74
N GLU A 19 -1.50 4.31 -10.15
CA GLU A 19 -2.20 5.54 -9.82
C GLU A 19 -2.60 5.55 -8.34
N VAL A 20 -2.56 6.74 -7.75
CA VAL A 20 -3.05 6.96 -6.39
C VAL A 20 -4.52 6.56 -6.32
N GLY A 21 -4.90 5.79 -5.30
CA GLY A 21 -6.23 5.23 -5.08
C GLY A 21 -6.40 3.79 -5.58
N GLN A 22 -5.51 3.30 -6.45
CA GLN A 22 -5.59 1.94 -6.97
C GLN A 22 -5.40 0.89 -5.86
N LEU A 23 -6.14 -0.22 -5.96
CA LEU A 23 -5.90 -1.41 -5.14
C LEU A 23 -4.68 -2.16 -5.70
N VAL A 24 -3.67 -2.33 -4.85
CA VAL A 24 -2.41 -3.00 -5.17
C VAL A 24 -2.22 -4.23 -4.31
N THR A 25 -1.58 -5.25 -4.84
CA THR A 25 -1.16 -6.44 -4.09
C THR A 25 0.33 -6.41 -3.83
N GLY A 26 0.75 -7.01 -2.73
CA GLY A 26 2.16 -7.11 -2.35
C GLY A 26 2.41 -8.16 -1.30
N ARG A 27 3.69 -8.43 -1.02
CA ARG A 27 4.13 -9.42 -0.04
C ARG A 27 4.74 -8.74 1.18
N VAL A 28 4.34 -9.14 2.39
CA VAL A 28 4.91 -8.63 3.64
C VAL A 28 6.38 -9.04 3.75
N LYS A 29 7.27 -8.04 3.84
CA LYS A 29 8.73 -8.23 4.02
C LYS A 29 9.13 -8.15 5.49
N ALA A 30 8.51 -7.22 6.24
CA ALA A 30 8.82 -7.00 7.64
C ALA A 30 7.62 -6.45 8.40
N VAL A 31 7.55 -6.78 9.69
CA VAL A 31 6.51 -6.34 10.61
C VAL A 31 7.21 -5.67 11.78
N PHE A 32 6.91 -4.39 12.01
CA PHE A 32 7.42 -3.62 13.13
C PHE A 32 6.26 -3.09 13.98
N HIS A 33 6.55 -2.71 15.22
CA HIS A 33 5.56 -2.12 16.12
C HIS A 33 4.99 -0.77 15.61
N TRP A 34 5.68 -0.12 14.67
CA TRP A 34 5.28 1.15 14.06
C TRP A 34 4.71 1.02 12.63
N GLY A 35 4.73 -0.18 12.04
CA GLY A 35 4.19 -0.38 10.70
C GLY A 35 4.64 -1.66 9.99
N ILE A 36 4.06 -1.92 8.83
CA ILE A 36 4.31 -3.10 7.99
C ILE A 36 5.00 -2.68 6.70
N ILE A 37 6.10 -3.36 6.35
CA ILE A 37 6.81 -3.16 5.08
C ILE A 37 6.34 -4.20 4.07
N VAL A 38 5.92 -3.72 2.90
CA VAL A 38 5.30 -4.53 1.85
C VAL A 38 6.10 -4.35 0.56
N ASP A 39 6.50 -5.46 -0.04
CA ASP A 39 7.07 -5.49 -1.38
C ASP A 39 5.94 -5.51 -2.42
N LEU A 40 5.88 -4.48 -3.25
CA LEU A 40 4.86 -4.30 -4.27
C LEU A 40 5.31 -4.78 -5.66
N GLY A 41 6.54 -5.29 -5.78
CA GLY A 41 7.18 -5.53 -7.08
C GLY A 41 7.57 -4.24 -7.81
N LEU A 42 7.57 -3.10 -7.10
CA LEU A 42 7.94 -1.78 -7.60
C LEU A 42 9.36 -1.41 -7.11
N PRO A 43 9.99 -0.36 -7.66
CA PRO A 43 11.34 0.07 -7.25
C PRO A 43 11.49 0.42 -5.77
N PHE A 44 10.38 0.79 -5.12
CA PHE A 44 10.33 1.15 -3.71
C PHE A 44 9.30 0.32 -2.96
N VAL A 45 9.53 0.14 -1.66
CA VAL A 45 8.63 -0.60 -0.77
C VAL A 45 7.41 0.24 -0.39
N GLY A 46 6.33 -0.45 -0.05
CA GLY A 46 5.16 0.14 0.60
C GLY A 46 5.22 0.07 2.12
N LEU A 47 4.59 1.04 2.77
CA LEU A 47 4.41 1.11 4.22
C LEU A 47 2.93 1.18 4.55
N ILE A 48 2.46 0.26 5.38
CA ILE A 48 1.21 0.41 6.16
C ILE A 48 1.61 0.98 7.53
N ASP A 49 1.11 2.16 7.86
CA ASP A 49 1.35 2.81 9.14
C ASP A 49 0.57 2.11 10.28
N VAL A 50 1.13 2.10 11.49
CA VAL A 50 0.48 1.55 12.70
C VAL A 50 -0.91 2.14 12.96
N LEU A 51 -1.20 3.37 12.50
CA LEU A 51 -2.51 3.98 12.64
C LEU A 51 -3.65 3.22 11.93
N TYR A 52 -3.30 2.31 11.01
CA TYR A 52 -4.22 1.42 10.32
C TYR A 52 -4.23 -0.02 10.86
N ILE A 53 -3.44 -0.31 11.91
CA ILE A 53 -3.28 -1.66 12.45
C ILE A 53 -4.06 -1.74 13.77
N GLY A 54 -5.16 -2.48 13.75
CA GLY A 54 -5.95 -2.77 14.95
C GLY A 54 -5.29 -3.85 15.84
N PRO A 55 -5.74 -3.97 17.10
CA PRO A 55 -5.21 -4.97 18.04
C PRO A 55 -5.48 -6.42 17.61
N THR A 56 -6.45 -6.63 16.72
CA THR A 56 -6.82 -7.94 16.15
C THR A 56 -6.13 -8.22 14.83
N ASP A 57 -5.51 -7.22 14.20
CA ASP A 57 -4.88 -7.40 12.89
C ASP A 57 -3.57 -8.16 13.06
N ARG A 58 -3.41 -9.21 12.25
CA ARG A 58 -2.22 -10.06 12.26
C ARG A 58 -1.60 -10.11 10.88
N TYR A 59 -0.45 -9.47 10.74
CA TYR A 59 0.39 -9.54 9.56
C TYR A 59 1.52 -10.52 9.80
N VAL A 60 1.76 -11.44 8.86
CA VAL A 60 2.88 -12.39 8.92
C VAL A 60 3.83 -12.14 7.76
N ILE A 61 5.13 -12.22 8.01
CA ILE A 61 6.15 -12.10 6.96
C ILE A 61 5.92 -13.20 5.92
N GLY A 62 5.89 -12.83 4.65
CA GLY A 62 5.62 -13.73 3.53
C GLY A 62 4.17 -13.72 3.05
N ASP A 63 3.23 -13.18 3.83
CA ASP A 63 1.83 -13.10 3.44
C ASP A 63 1.64 -12.19 2.23
N GLN A 64 0.71 -12.57 1.37
CA GLN A 64 0.22 -11.73 0.30
C GLN A 64 -0.97 -10.91 0.79
N ILE A 65 -0.90 -9.60 0.63
CA ILE A 65 -1.95 -8.67 1.05
C ILE A 65 -2.40 -7.79 -0.11
N ALA A 66 -3.58 -7.20 0.02
CA ALA A 66 -4.07 -6.13 -0.83
C ALA A 66 -4.16 -4.83 -0.01
N ALA A 67 -3.86 -3.68 -0.62
CA ALA A 67 -3.95 -2.36 0.00
C ALA A 67 -4.21 -1.28 -1.06
N HIS A 68 -4.80 -0.16 -0.67
CA HIS A 68 -4.87 1.01 -1.54
C HIS A 68 -3.54 1.77 -1.52
N LEU A 69 -3.09 2.22 -2.70
CA LEU A 69 -1.94 3.12 -2.83
C LEU A 69 -2.38 4.56 -2.58
N ASP A 70 -2.13 5.09 -1.39
CA ASP A 70 -2.55 6.46 -1.03
C ASP A 70 -1.56 7.54 -1.51
N GLY A 71 -0.31 7.16 -1.82
CA GLY A 71 0.68 8.11 -2.33
C GLY A 71 2.12 7.60 -2.29
N PHE A 72 3.06 8.49 -2.59
CA PHE A 72 4.50 8.22 -2.53
C PHE A 72 5.22 9.33 -1.73
N ASP A 73 5.98 8.95 -0.71
CA ASP A 73 6.85 9.87 0.04
C ASP A 73 8.19 9.98 -0.69
N GLU A 74 8.38 11.07 -1.44
CA GLU A 74 9.59 11.27 -2.25
C GLU A 74 10.87 11.40 -1.42
N ARG A 75 10.77 11.90 -0.18
CA ARG A 75 11.93 12.11 0.70
C ARG A 75 12.41 10.79 1.27
N LYS A 76 11.47 9.92 1.65
CA LYS A 76 11.77 8.59 2.23
C LYS A 76 11.78 7.47 1.20
N LYS A 77 11.43 7.77 -0.05
CA LYS A 77 11.36 6.82 -1.18
C LYS A 77 10.56 5.57 -0.82
N LYS A 78 9.31 5.77 -0.40
CA LYS A 78 8.37 4.68 -0.04
C LYS A 78 6.94 5.01 -0.46
N TYR A 79 6.19 3.99 -0.81
CA TYR A 79 4.75 4.10 -1.06
C TYR A 79 3.98 4.08 0.26
N ILE A 80 2.91 4.87 0.35
CA ILE A 80 2.00 4.91 1.49
C ILE A 80 0.81 4.02 1.16
N LEU A 81 0.54 3.05 2.02
CA LEU A 81 -0.49 2.05 1.82
C LEU A 81 -1.54 2.14 2.92
N ARG A 82 -2.79 1.87 2.52
CA ARG A 82 -3.92 1.78 3.43
C ARG A 82 -4.63 0.44 3.26
N PRO A 83 -4.90 -0.30 4.35
CA PRO A 83 -5.66 -1.54 4.28
C PRO A 83 -7.05 -1.33 3.68
N PRO A 84 -7.61 -2.32 2.96
CA PRO A 84 -8.94 -2.24 2.39
C PRO A 84 -9.99 -1.98 3.48
N GLY A 85 -11.00 -1.18 3.17
CA GLY A 85 -12.09 -0.87 4.10
C GLY A 85 -11.76 0.15 5.19
N GLN A 86 -10.54 0.68 5.24
CA GLN A 86 -10.18 1.77 6.16
C GLN A 86 -10.29 3.14 5.50
N VAL A 87 -10.63 4.15 6.30
CA VAL A 87 -10.68 5.56 5.88
C VAL A 87 -9.29 6.18 6.05
N PRO A 88 -8.79 7.01 5.10
CA PRO A 88 -7.52 7.71 5.23
C PRO A 88 -7.37 8.42 6.58
N VAL A 89 -6.19 8.33 7.21
CA VAL A 89 -5.91 9.00 8.50
C VAL A 89 -6.21 10.49 8.45
N ILE A 90 -5.86 11.17 7.33
CA ILE A 90 -6.10 12.61 7.17
C ILE A 90 -7.60 12.97 7.30
N GLU A 91 -8.47 12.09 6.84
CA GLU A 91 -9.92 12.30 6.91
C GLU A 91 -10.47 11.95 8.30
N ARG A 92 -9.88 10.97 8.99
CA ARG A 92 -10.18 10.65 10.40
C ARG A 92 -9.82 11.80 11.34
N LEU A 93 -8.75 12.52 11.02
CA LEU A 93 -8.25 13.64 11.81
C LEU A 93 -8.89 14.98 11.43
N ARG A 94 -9.76 15.02 10.42
CA ARG A 94 -10.53 16.21 10.11
C ARG A 94 -11.41 16.53 11.33
N PRO A 95 -11.32 17.72 11.93
CA PRO A 95 -12.18 18.09 13.04
C PRO A 95 -13.64 17.97 12.59
N LYS A 96 -14.44 17.19 13.33
CA LYS A 96 -15.88 17.15 13.14
C LYS A 96 -16.45 18.42 13.76
N GLY A 97 -17.00 19.31 12.93
CA GLY A 97 -17.77 20.46 13.41
C GLY A 97 -16.93 21.66 13.88
N ILE A 98 -16.11 22.22 12.99
CA ILE A 98 -16.00 23.69 12.98
C ILE A 98 -16.81 24.12 11.78
N ASP A 99 -18.10 24.37 12.01
CA ASP A 99 -18.89 25.11 11.06
C ASP A 99 -18.30 26.53 11.08
N ILE A 100 -17.86 27.00 9.91
CA ILE A 100 -17.36 28.37 9.71
C ILE A 100 -18.40 29.44 10.10
N GLU A 101 -19.65 29.04 10.33
CA GLU A 101 -20.74 29.87 10.84
C GLU A 101 -20.69 30.09 12.37
N ASP A 102 -19.99 29.24 13.13
CA ASP A 102 -19.85 29.37 14.60
C ASP A 102 -18.79 30.39 15.03
N ILE A 103 -18.08 30.98 14.06
CA ILE A 103 -16.99 31.96 14.29
C ILE A 103 -17.36 33.36 13.76
N SER A 104 -18.64 33.59 13.41
CA SER A 104 -19.17 34.87 12.92
C SER A 104 -20.11 35.54 13.91
#